data_AF-A0A6L8CC12-F1
#
_entry.id   AF-A0A6L8CC12-F1
#
_cell.length_a   1.000
_cell.length_b   1.000
_cell.length_c   1.000
_cell.angle_alpha   90.00
_cell.angle_beta   90.00
_cell.angle_gamma   90.00
#
_symmetry.space_group_name_H-M   'P 1'
#
loop_
_entity.id
_entity.type
_entity.pdbx_description
1 polymer ?
#
loop_
_entity_poly.entity_id
_entity_poly.type
_entity_poly.pdbx_seq_one_letter_code
_entity_poly.pdbx_strand_id
1 'polypeptide(L)'
;MIRSMIRSSFLAALLAATVGFIHAPVAPSGSIGTGPGQISPRKAYAQGKALTFKVLVCDDCPLQKSELDRERALSLTASLEAVYEEEETGSPDEEAVKALCGPGVDDCGIRMEVVHYFLSRRFKL
;
A
#
# COMPACT_ATOMS: atom_id res chain seq x y z
N MET A 1 45.01 -45.45 -36.19
CA MET A 1 45.52 -46.38 -35.16
C MET A 1 45.00 -45.92 -33.79
N ILE A 2 44.61 -46.90 -32.98
CA ILE A 2 43.77 -46.85 -31.77
C ILE A 2 44.54 -46.37 -30.53
N ARG A 3 43.87 -45.63 -29.63
CA ARG A 3 43.85 -45.76 -28.14
C ARG A 3 43.23 -44.48 -27.54
N SER A 4 41.96 -44.47 -27.16
CA SER A 4 41.39 -44.94 -25.88
C SER A 4 42.05 -44.31 -24.65
N MET A 5 41.31 -43.44 -23.94
CA MET A 5 41.27 -43.46 -22.47
C MET A 5 40.01 -42.72 -21.96
N ILE A 6 38.98 -43.52 -21.75
CA ILE A 6 37.89 -43.25 -20.82
C ILE A 6 38.47 -43.21 -19.41
N ARG A 7 38.10 -42.24 -18.57
CA ARG A 7 37.97 -42.44 -17.13
C ARG A 7 37.07 -41.39 -16.50
N SER A 8 35.85 -41.84 -16.20
CA SER A 8 34.91 -41.25 -15.26
C SER A 8 35.57 -41.00 -13.91
N SER A 9 35.17 -39.93 -13.23
CA SER A 9 35.25 -39.84 -11.78
C SER A 9 33.96 -39.22 -11.28
N PHE A 10 33.13 -40.09 -10.71
CA PHE A 10 31.97 -39.76 -9.91
C PHE A 10 32.40 -38.89 -8.73
N LEU A 11 31.78 -37.73 -8.54
CA LEU A 11 31.67 -37.12 -7.22
C LEU A 11 30.19 -37.06 -6.85
N ALA A 12 29.81 -37.98 -5.98
CA ALA A 12 28.62 -37.92 -5.16
C ALA A 12 28.90 -37.04 -3.93
N ALA A 13 27.83 -36.77 -3.15
CA ALA A 13 27.75 -36.04 -1.89
C ALA A 13 27.42 -34.55 -2.05
N LEU A 14 26.42 -33.96 -1.38
CA LEU A 14 25.66 -34.41 -0.22
C LEU A 14 24.34 -33.61 -0.17
N LEU A 15 23.24 -34.26 0.21
CA LEU A 15 22.04 -33.58 0.67
C LEU A 15 22.37 -32.74 1.91
N ALA A 16 21.96 -31.47 1.91
CA ALA A 16 21.65 -30.74 3.12
C ALA A 16 20.21 -30.24 3.00
N ALA A 17 19.28 -31.02 3.55
CA ALA A 17 17.92 -30.60 3.80
C ALA A 17 17.96 -29.55 4.94
N THR A 18 18.03 -28.28 4.58
CA THR A 18 17.76 -27.21 5.53
C THR A 18 16.25 -27.03 5.63
N VAL A 19 15.64 -27.72 6.59
CA VAL A 19 14.35 -27.34 7.17
C VAL A 19 14.59 -26.06 7.97
N GLY A 20 14.73 -24.95 7.26
CA GLY A 20 14.59 -23.62 7.83
C GLY A 20 13.12 -23.27 7.78
N PHE A 21 12.47 -23.18 8.93
CA PHE A 21 11.20 -22.49 9.08
C PHE A 21 11.32 -21.13 8.38
N ILE A 22 10.78 -21.01 7.17
CA ILE A 22 10.54 -19.73 6.54
C ILE A 22 9.42 -19.12 7.36
N HIS A 23 9.80 -18.40 8.41
CA HIS A 23 9.00 -17.27 8.85
C HIS A 23 8.89 -16.41 7.60
N ALA A 24 7.74 -16.49 6.93
CA ALA A 24 7.34 -15.49 5.98
C ALA A 24 7.65 -14.14 6.65
N PRO A 25 8.45 -13.26 6.03
CA PRO A 25 8.44 -11.90 6.49
C PRO A 25 6.99 -11.46 6.31
N VAL A 26 6.25 -11.40 7.42
CA VAL A 26 5.11 -10.51 7.52
C VAL A 26 5.75 -9.16 7.24
N ALA A 27 5.70 -8.74 5.98
CA ALA A 27 6.11 -7.41 5.59
C ALA A 27 5.20 -6.50 6.42
N PRO A 28 5.73 -5.71 7.38
CA PRO A 28 5.00 -4.52 7.74
C PRO A 28 4.90 -3.73 6.43
N SER A 29 3.72 -3.74 5.81
CA SER A 29 3.42 -2.86 4.68
C SER A 29 3.64 -1.44 5.19
N GLY A 30 4.81 -0.91 4.85
CA GLY A 30 5.43 0.21 5.50
C GLY A 30 6.60 0.68 4.67
N SER A 31 6.46 0.67 3.35
CA SER A 31 7.38 1.36 2.47
C SER A 31 6.79 2.73 2.12
N ILE A 32 6.82 3.63 3.10
CA ILE A 32 7.17 5.02 2.81
C ILE A 32 8.68 5.03 2.97
N GLY A 33 9.38 4.62 1.92
CA GLY A 33 10.76 4.14 1.96
C GLY A 33 11.85 5.19 2.22
N THR A 34 13.09 4.80 1.94
CA THR A 34 14.33 5.46 2.39
C THR A 34 15.15 6.03 1.23
N GLY A 35 14.68 7.12 0.62
CA GLY A 35 15.40 7.83 -0.46
C GLY A 35 15.25 9.35 -0.35
N PRO A 36 16.13 10.15 -0.99
CA PRO A 36 16.00 11.60 -1.04
C PRO A 36 14.75 11.96 -1.86
N GLY A 37 13.63 12.18 -1.16
CA GLY A 37 12.31 12.34 -1.77
C GLY A 37 11.18 11.63 -1.02
N GLN A 38 11.49 10.79 -0.04
CA GLN A 38 10.48 9.99 0.67
C GLN A 38 9.92 10.72 1.89
N ILE A 39 8.59 10.72 2.00
CA ILE A 39 7.85 11.37 3.08
C ILE A 39 8.06 10.54 4.35
N SER A 40 8.49 11.14 5.47
CA SER A 40 8.61 10.34 6.70
C SER A 40 7.23 9.87 7.19
N PRO A 41 7.11 8.73 7.88
CA PRO A 41 5.82 8.25 8.40
C PRO A 41 5.04 9.30 9.20
N ARG A 42 5.74 10.13 9.97
CA ARG A 42 5.15 11.26 10.71
C ARG A 42 4.61 12.33 9.77
N LYS A 43 5.34 12.66 8.70
CA LYS A 43 4.93 13.64 7.70
C LYS A 43 3.76 13.11 6.87
N ALA A 44 3.77 11.83 6.50
CA ALA A 44 2.67 11.17 5.79
C ALA A 44 1.40 11.18 6.64
N TYR A 45 1.50 10.82 7.93
CA TYR A 45 0.37 10.90 8.85
C TYR A 45 -0.20 12.34 8.97
N ALA A 46 0.69 13.34 9.11
CA ALA A 46 0.26 14.73 9.24
C ALA A 46 -0.38 15.26 7.95
N GLN A 47 0.21 14.94 6.78
CA GLN A 47 -0.32 15.32 5.47
C GLN A 47 -1.65 14.63 5.19
N GLY A 48 -1.74 13.32 5.44
CA GLY A 48 -2.97 12.54 5.34
C GLY A 48 -4.07 13.12 6.21
N LYS A 49 -3.80 13.35 7.50
CA LYS A 49 -4.76 14.00 8.41
C LYS A 49 -5.24 15.34 7.87
N ALA A 50 -4.31 16.20 7.45
CA ALA A 50 -4.65 17.52 6.93
C ALA A 50 -5.51 17.42 5.66
N LEU A 51 -5.18 16.51 4.75
CA LEU A 51 -5.92 16.31 3.51
C LEU A 51 -7.32 15.75 3.77
N THR A 52 -7.45 14.75 4.65
CA THR A 52 -8.74 14.19 5.05
C THR A 52 -9.68 15.28 5.58
N PHE A 53 -9.25 16.10 6.54
CA PHE A 53 -10.10 17.15 7.12
C PHE A 53 -10.22 18.43 6.28
N LYS A 54 -9.48 18.54 5.17
CA LYS A 54 -9.57 19.68 4.25
C LYS A 54 -10.46 19.38 3.05
N VAL A 55 -10.45 18.13 2.58
CA VAL A 55 -11.02 17.74 1.27
C VAL A 55 -12.14 16.73 1.42
N LEU A 56 -12.08 15.85 2.43
CA LEU A 56 -13.06 14.78 2.60
C LEU A 56 -14.06 15.08 3.71
N VAL A 57 -13.59 15.69 4.80
CA VAL A 57 -14.36 15.86 6.04
C VAL A 57 -14.39 17.33 6.45
N CYS A 58 -15.41 18.04 5.99
CA CYS A 58 -15.71 19.45 6.26
C CYS A 58 -17.20 19.73 6.00
N ASP A 59 -17.68 20.93 6.33
CA ASP A 59 -19.12 21.25 6.25
C ASP A 59 -19.68 21.17 4.80
N ASP A 60 -18.83 21.45 3.80
CA ASP A 60 -19.17 21.38 2.36
C ASP A 60 -18.46 20.22 1.63
N CYS A 61 -17.96 19.23 2.37
CA CYS A 61 -17.21 18.09 1.82
C CYS A 61 -18.11 16.85 1.63
N PRO A 62 -17.63 15.82 0.90
CA PRO A 62 -18.39 14.58 0.67
C PRO A 62 -18.77 13.81 1.95
N LEU A 63 -18.06 14.05 3.05
CA LEU A 63 -18.36 13.45 4.36
C LEU A 63 -18.51 14.53 5.41
N GLN A 64 -19.53 14.39 6.26
CA GLN A 64 -19.66 15.20 7.47
C GLN A 64 -18.72 14.69 8.57
N LYS A 65 -18.33 15.58 9.49
CA LYS A 65 -17.39 15.24 10.57
C LYS A 65 -17.87 14.10 11.48
N SER A 66 -19.18 13.96 11.66
CA SER A 66 -19.79 12.88 12.43
C SER A 66 -19.78 11.52 11.72
N GLU A 67 -19.57 11.50 10.40
CA GLU A 67 -19.67 10.30 9.56
C GLU A 67 -18.34 9.55 9.42
N LEU A 68 -17.21 10.17 9.79
CA LEU A 68 -15.91 9.50 9.75
C LEU A 68 -15.68 8.63 10.99
N ASP A 69 -16.34 7.47 11.00
CA ASP A 69 -16.10 6.39 11.95
C ASP A 69 -15.20 5.28 11.35
N ARG A 70 -15.02 4.18 12.11
CA ARG A 70 -14.16 3.06 11.69
C ARG A 70 -14.72 2.31 10.48
N GLU A 71 -16.04 2.15 10.39
CA GLU A 71 -16.68 1.41 9.28
C GLU A 71 -16.60 2.24 8.00
N ARG A 72 -16.87 3.55 8.10
CA ARG A 72 -16.73 4.46 6.96
C ARG A 72 -15.28 4.57 6.51
N ALA A 73 -14.33 4.63 7.45
CA ALA A 73 -12.91 4.60 7.13
C ALA A 73 -12.51 3.31 6.41
N LEU A 74 -13.03 2.15 6.81
CA LEU A 74 -12.78 0.87 6.12
C LEU A 74 -13.30 0.89 4.67
N SER A 75 -14.54 1.34 4.46
CA SER A 75 -15.14 1.49 3.12
C SER A 75 -14.32 2.41 2.21
N LEU A 76 -13.93 3.57 2.74
CA LEU A 76 -13.14 4.55 2.02
C LEU A 76 -11.74 4.02 1.68
N THR A 77 -11.11 3.28 2.60
CA THR A 77 -9.80 2.65 2.39
C THR A 77 -9.87 1.64 1.23
N ALA A 78 -10.87 0.75 1.23
CA ALA A 78 -11.06 -0.21 0.14
C ALA A 78 -11.34 0.47 -1.22
N SER A 79 -12.08 1.58 -1.20
CA SER A 79 -12.37 2.34 -2.42
C SER A 79 -11.13 3.06 -2.97
N LEU A 80 -10.22 3.53 -2.10
CA LEU A 80 -8.93 4.07 -2.52
C LEU A 80 -8.00 2.99 -3.08
N GLU A 81 -8.00 1.79 -2.48
CA GLU A 81 -7.26 0.63 -2.98
C GLU A 81 -7.74 0.20 -4.37
N ALA A 82 -9.06 0.12 -4.59
CA ALA A 82 -9.62 -0.20 -5.91
C ALA A 82 -9.18 0.77 -7.02
N VAL A 83 -8.99 2.06 -6.70
CA VAL A 83 -8.44 3.05 -7.67
C VAL A 83 -6.98 2.76 -8.02
N TYR A 84 -6.17 2.28 -7.06
CA TYR A 84 -4.80 1.87 -7.34
C TYR A 84 -4.73 0.64 -8.25
N GLU A 85 -5.74 -0.22 -8.17
CA GLU A 85 -5.84 -1.44 -8.97
C GLU A 85 -6.49 -1.20 -10.36
N GLU A 86 -6.75 0.07 -10.71
CA GLU A 86 -7.44 0.50 -11.94
C GLU A 86 -8.86 -0.10 -12.09
N GLU A 87 -9.51 -0.42 -10.97
CA GLU A 87 -10.86 -0.97 -10.95
C GLU A 87 -11.93 0.14 -10.81
N GLU A 88 -13.10 -0.07 -11.42
CA GLU A 88 -14.27 0.79 -11.15
C GLU A 88 -14.72 0.55 -9.71
N THR A 89 -14.53 1.55 -8.85
CA THR A 89 -14.87 1.40 -7.42
C THR A 89 -16.34 1.07 -7.19
N GLY A 90 -17.27 1.52 -8.07
CA GLY A 90 -18.71 1.33 -7.96
C GLY A 90 -19.27 1.70 -6.56
N SER A 91 -18.53 2.52 -5.82
CA SER A 91 -18.59 2.59 -4.37
C SER A 91 -19.41 3.80 -3.91
N PRO A 92 -19.97 3.76 -2.69
CA PRO A 92 -20.54 4.95 -2.05
C PRO A 92 -19.48 6.03 -1.75
N ASP A 93 -18.21 5.82 -2.11
CA ASP A 93 -17.08 6.71 -1.87
C ASP A 93 -16.58 7.40 -3.15
N GLU A 94 -17.29 7.26 -4.29
CA GLU A 94 -16.89 7.89 -5.55
C GLU A 94 -16.68 9.40 -5.45
N GLU A 95 -17.53 10.12 -4.73
CA GLU A 95 -17.37 11.57 -4.53
C GLU A 95 -16.12 11.90 -3.70
N ALA A 96 -15.81 11.08 -2.69
CA ALA A 96 -14.60 11.20 -1.88
C ALA A 96 -13.34 10.91 -2.71
N VAL A 97 -13.37 9.87 -3.55
CA VAL A 97 -12.31 9.53 -4.50
C VAL A 97 -12.11 10.66 -5.52
N LYS A 98 -13.19 11.17 -6.12
CA LYS A 98 -13.14 12.32 -7.05
C LYS A 98 -12.63 13.58 -6.37
N ALA A 99 -12.94 13.82 -5.10
CA ALA A 99 -12.39 14.95 -4.36
C ALA A 99 -10.86 14.83 -4.16
N LEU A 100 -10.32 13.60 -4.08
CA LEU A 100 -8.88 13.35 -3.96
C LEU A 100 -8.14 13.27 -5.30
N CYS A 101 -8.80 12.78 -6.35
CA CYS A 101 -8.20 12.33 -7.61
C CYS A 101 -8.99 12.74 -8.87
N GLY A 102 -9.87 13.74 -8.74
CA GLY A 102 -10.67 14.24 -9.86
C GLY A 102 -9.84 14.98 -10.91
N PRO A 103 -10.48 15.31 -12.05
CA PRO A 103 -9.81 16.03 -13.13
C PRO A 103 -9.23 17.37 -12.64
N GLY A 104 -7.96 17.60 -12.95
CA GLY A 104 -7.23 18.81 -12.54
C GLY A 104 -6.54 18.71 -11.18
N VAL A 105 -6.56 17.54 -10.52
CA VAL A 105 -5.77 17.28 -9.32
C VAL A 105 -4.45 16.61 -9.69
N ASP A 106 -3.37 17.38 -9.63
CA ASP A 106 -2.02 16.84 -9.67
C ASP A 106 -1.72 16.01 -8.41
N ASP A 107 -0.80 15.05 -8.52
CA ASP A 107 -0.35 14.18 -7.41
C ASP A 107 -1.41 13.28 -6.77
N CYS A 108 -2.43 12.85 -7.54
CA CYS A 108 -3.47 11.91 -7.09
C CYS A 108 -2.90 10.70 -6.32
N GLY A 109 -1.85 10.05 -6.85
CA GLY A 109 -1.22 8.90 -6.20
C GLY A 109 -0.68 9.19 -4.80
N ILE A 110 0.00 10.33 -4.62
CA ILE A 110 0.56 10.76 -3.32
C ILE A 110 -0.57 11.13 -2.36
N ARG A 111 -1.61 11.82 -2.85
CA ARG A 111 -2.78 12.24 -2.05
C ARG A 111 -3.54 11.04 -1.50
N MET A 112 -3.80 10.03 -2.34
CA MET A 112 -4.41 8.78 -1.89
C MET A 112 -3.52 8.07 -0.88
N GLU A 113 -2.21 8.02 -1.10
CA GLU A 113 -1.29 7.25 -0.26
C GLU A 113 -1.24 7.80 1.17
N VAL A 114 -1.13 9.14 1.29
CA VAL A 114 -1.09 9.77 2.62
C VAL A 114 -2.45 9.69 3.33
N VAL A 115 -3.57 9.77 2.60
CA VAL A 115 -4.92 9.62 3.18
C VAL A 115 -5.14 8.19 3.64
N HIS A 116 -4.85 7.21 2.79
CA HIS A 116 -4.87 5.79 3.11
C HIS A 116 -4.04 5.52 4.36
N TYR A 117 -2.78 5.98 4.39
CA TYR A 117 -1.89 5.85 5.54
C TYR A 117 -2.47 6.45 6.82
N PHE A 118 -3.09 7.64 6.76
CA PHE A 118 -3.74 8.24 7.91
C PHE A 118 -4.93 7.41 8.42
N LEU A 119 -5.82 6.96 7.54
CA LEU A 119 -7.01 6.19 7.90
C LEU A 119 -6.64 4.86 8.55
N SER A 120 -5.76 4.07 7.92
CA SER A 120 -5.33 2.77 8.46
C SER A 120 -4.69 2.92 9.85
N ARG A 121 -3.86 3.96 10.05
CA ARG A 121 -3.22 4.22 11.35
C ARG A 121 -4.19 4.76 12.40
N ARG A 122 -5.12 5.64 12.04
CA ARG A 122 -6.08 6.26 12.98
C ARG A 122 -7.15 5.28 13.45
N PHE A 123 -7.58 4.37 12.58
CA PHE A 123 -8.68 3.44 12.84
C PHE A 123 -8.24 1.98 13.05
N LYS A 124 -6.94 1.70 12.92
CA LYS A 124 -6.35 0.36 13.07
C LYS A 124 -7.01 -0.63 12.11
N LEU A 125 -6.99 -0.25 10.83
CA LEU A 125 -7.47 -1.07 9.71
C LEU A 125 -6.34 -1.97 9.22
#